data_AF-A0A9E5GTU7-F1
#
_entry.id   AF-A0A9E5GTU7-F1
#
_cell.length_a   1.000
_cell.length_b   1.000
_cell.length_c   1.000
_cell.angle_alpha   90.00
_cell.angle_beta   90.00
_cell.angle_gamma   90.00
#
_symmetry.space_group_name_H-M   'P 1'
#
loop_
_entity.id
_entity.type
_entity.pdbx_description
1 polymer ?
#
loop_
_entity_poly.entity_id
_entity_poly.type
_entity_poly.pdbx_seq_one_letter_code
_entity_poly.pdbx_strand_id
1 'polypeptide(L)'
;MKCPCSAAITAEKKIKPSGREYIYYRCTKKKGPCPEKHFLREGALVKQIKNYLQKVSLSSQTTKKVLVELEKDELKAKEQTKILVQNLKKESTEIETKLEKLLDVYLNEVIST
;
A
#
# COMPACT_ATOMS: atom_id res chain seq x y z
N MET A 1 20.78 4.15 -6.78
CA MET A 1 21.59 3.01 -7.24
C MET A 1 23.02 3.20 -6.75
N LYS A 2 23.56 2.26 -5.95
CA LYS A 2 24.95 2.31 -5.47
C LYS A 2 25.79 1.32 -6.26
N CYS A 3 27.00 1.70 -6.62
CA CYS A 3 27.99 0.79 -7.20
C CYS A 3 28.53 -0.14 -6.11
N PRO A 4 29.03 -1.36 -6.43
CA PRO A 4 29.67 -2.24 -5.45
C PRO A 4 30.81 -1.57 -4.66
N CYS A 5 31.51 -0.60 -5.25
CA CYS A 5 32.52 0.22 -4.55
C CYS A 5 31.92 1.30 -3.62
N SER A 6 30.62 1.23 -3.30
CA SER A 6 29.86 2.17 -2.46
C SER A 6 29.70 3.60 -2.98
N ALA A 7 30.33 3.95 -4.11
CA ALA A 7 30.09 5.24 -4.75
C ALA A 7 28.73 5.30 -5.46
N ALA A 8 28.20 6.51 -5.65
CA ALA A 8 26.98 6.73 -6.41
C ALA A 8 27.19 6.43 -7.91
N ILE A 9 26.12 5.98 -8.56
CA ILE A 9 26.04 5.85 -10.03
C ILE A 9 25.41 7.12 -10.60
N THR A 10 25.95 7.63 -11.69
CA THR A 10 25.45 8.82 -12.41
C THR A 10 25.12 8.47 -13.86
N ALA A 11 24.20 9.23 -14.47
CA ALA A 11 23.90 9.16 -15.89
C ALA A 11 24.80 10.13 -16.68
N GLU A 12 25.18 9.73 -17.89
CA GLU A 12 25.95 10.50 -18.86
C GLU A 12 25.25 10.39 -20.22
N LYS A 13 24.85 11.53 -20.78
CA LYS A 13 24.23 11.61 -22.11
C LYS A 13 25.31 11.76 -23.18
N LYS A 14 25.28 10.91 -24.20
CA LYS A 14 26.18 10.98 -25.37
C LYS A 14 25.37 11.14 -26.64
N ILE A 15 25.71 12.17 -27.42
CA ILE A 15 25.10 12.45 -28.72
C ILE A 15 26.15 12.11 -29.79
N LYS A 16 25.81 11.22 -30.73
CA LYS A 16 26.68 10.88 -31.86
C LYS A 16 26.61 11.98 -32.94
N PRO A 17 27.61 12.08 -33.83
CA PRO A 17 27.55 12.97 -35.00
C PRO A 17 26.32 12.74 -35.88
N SER A 18 25.76 11.53 -35.87
CA SER A 18 24.52 11.17 -36.56
C SER A 18 23.23 11.69 -35.88
N GLY A 19 23.34 12.54 -34.84
CA GLY A 19 22.21 13.02 -34.04
C GLY A 19 21.60 11.98 -33.07
N ARG A 20 22.13 10.75 -33.02
CA ARG A 20 21.59 9.70 -32.14
C ARG A 20 22.06 9.87 -30.70
N GLU A 21 21.13 9.85 -29.76
CA GLU A 21 21.39 10.02 -28.33
C GLU A 21 21.43 8.69 -27.59
N TYR A 22 22.30 8.60 -26.58
CA TYR A 22 22.47 7.42 -25.74
C TYR A 22 22.72 7.84 -24.30
N ILE A 23 22.01 7.23 -23.36
CA ILE A 23 22.23 7.41 -21.93
C ILE A 23 23.05 6.23 -21.40
N TYR A 24 24.12 6.56 -20.70
CA TYR A 24 25.01 5.61 -20.05
C TYR A 24 25.08 5.87 -18.55
N TYR A 25 25.04 4.81 -17.77
CA TYR A 25 25.21 4.85 -16.32
C TYR A 25 26.64 4.41 -15.96
N ARG A 26 27.26 5.13 -15.04
CA ARG A 26 28.62 4.83 -14.57
C ARG A 26 28.80 5.16 -13.09
N CYS A 27 29.77 4.51 -12.48
CA CYS A 27 30.25 4.88 -11.16
C CYS A 27 30.89 6.28 -11.17
N THR A 28 30.60 7.10 -10.15
CA THR A 28 31.21 8.42 -9.97
C THR A 28 32.68 8.37 -9.52
N LYS A 29 33.15 7.22 -9.02
CA LYS A 29 34.52 7.00 -8.50
C LYS A 29 34.94 7.95 -7.36
N LYS A 30 34.00 8.66 -6.72
CA LYS A 30 34.25 9.58 -5.59
C LYS A 30 34.78 8.88 -4.31
N LYS A 31 34.74 7.55 -4.25
CA LYS A 31 35.21 6.74 -3.11
C LYS A 31 36.52 5.98 -3.40
N GLY A 32 37.20 6.33 -4.49
CA GLY A 32 38.45 5.69 -4.92
C GLY A 32 38.30 4.89 -6.22
N PRO A 33 39.36 4.15 -6.62
CA PRO A 33 39.36 3.33 -7.82
C PRO A 33 38.21 2.32 -7.79
N CYS A 34 37.44 2.26 -8.87
CA CYS A 34 36.35 1.30 -9.02
C CYS A 34 36.80 0.18 -9.98
N PRO A 35 36.63 -1.12 -9.63
CA PRO A 35 36.91 -2.23 -10.54
C PRO A 35 35.96 -2.23 -11.74
N GLU A 36 34.78 -1.63 -11.61
CA GLU A 36 33.81 -1.44 -12.68
C GLU A 36 34.34 -0.43 -13.71
N LYS A 37 34.92 -0.93 -14.80
CA LYS A 37 35.46 -0.13 -15.91
C LYS A 37 34.41 0.19 -16.98
N HIS A 38 33.28 -0.50 -16.99
CA HIS A 38 32.29 -0.42 -18.06
C HIS A 38 31.17 0.58 -17.76
N PHE A 39 30.68 1.21 -18.84
CA PHE A 39 29.48 2.03 -18.84
C PHE A 39 28.28 1.14 -19.16
N LEU A 40 27.23 1.21 -18.36
CA LEU A 40 26.01 0.46 -18.61
C LEU A 40 25.03 1.31 -19.42
N ARG A 41 24.64 0.85 -20.61
CA ARG A 41 23.63 1.54 -21.41
C ARG A 41 22.26 1.44 -20.75
N GLU A 42 21.47 2.52 -20.80
CA GLU A 42 20.12 2.59 -20.23
C GLU A 42 19.23 1.40 -20.60
N GLY A 43 19.18 1.02 -21.89
CA GLY A 43 18.36 -0.11 -22.33
C GLY A 43 18.72 -1.45 -21.64
N ALA A 44 20.00 -1.67 -21.35
CA ALA A 44 20.44 -2.86 -20.63
C ALA A 44 20.06 -2.79 -19.14
N LEU A 45 20.20 -1.61 -18.52
CA LEU A 45 19.77 -1.38 -17.14
C LEU A 45 18.26 -1.58 -16.97
N VAL A 46 17.45 -1.02 -17.87
CA VAL A 46 15.99 -1.18 -17.87
C VAL A 46 15.61 -2.66 -17.99
N LYS A 47 16.29 -3.42 -18.86
CA LYS A 47 16.06 -4.87 -18.99
C LYS A 47 16.38 -5.62 -17.69
N GLN A 48 17.51 -5.31 -17.03
CA GLN A 48 17.87 -5.91 -15.75
C GLN A 48 16.83 -5.60 -14.66
N ILE A 49 16.40 -4.34 -14.55
CA ILE A 49 15.37 -3.92 -13.59
C ILE A 49 14.05 -4.63 -13.86
N LYS A 50 13.58 -4.66 -15.12
CA LYS A 50 12.34 -5.37 -15.49
C LYS A 50 12.40 -6.85 -15.13
N ASN A 51 13.49 -7.54 -15.47
CA ASN A 51 13.66 -8.95 -15.16
C ASN A 51 13.68 -9.20 -13.64
N TYR A 52 14.28 -8.30 -12.86
CA TYR A 52 14.30 -8.41 -11.41
C TYR A 52 12.90 -8.19 -10.81
N LEU A 53 12.19 -7.15 -11.24
CA LEU A 53 10.83 -6.85 -10.78
C LEU A 53 9.83 -7.96 -11.16
N GLN A 54 10.02 -8.61 -12.30
CA GLN A 54 9.18 -9.75 -12.70
C GLN A 54 9.27 -10.93 -11.73
N LYS A 55 10.42 -11.16 -11.09
CA LYS A 55 10.59 -12.25 -10.10
C LYS A 55 9.71 -12.08 -8.87
N VAL A 56 9.39 -10.83 -8.52
CA VAL A 56 8.54 -10.49 -7.36
C VAL A 56 7.13 -10.09 -7.77
N SER A 57 6.82 -10.09 -9.07
CA SER A 57 5.49 -9.76 -9.56
C SER A 57 4.52 -10.91 -9.31
N LEU A 58 3.33 -10.58 -8.81
CA LEU A 58 2.24 -11.56 -8.72
C LEU A 58 1.79 -11.96 -10.12
N SER A 59 1.62 -13.27 -10.33
CA SER A 59 1.06 -13.76 -11.59
C SER A 59 -0.34 -13.19 -11.79
N SER A 60 -0.74 -12.93 -13.04
CA SER A 60 -2.07 -12.40 -13.34
C SER A 60 -3.20 -13.28 -12.79
N GLN A 61 -3.00 -14.60 -12.72
CA GLN A 61 -3.95 -15.55 -12.14
C GLN A 61 -4.04 -15.39 -10.61
N THR A 62 -2.90 -15.25 -9.93
CA THR A 62 -2.85 -15.02 -8.47
C THR A 62 -3.51 -13.69 -8.12
N THR A 63 -3.21 -12.62 -8.86
CA THR A 63 -3.82 -11.30 -8.66
C THR A 63 -5.34 -11.36 -8.77
N LYS A 64 -5.88 -12.03 -9.80
CA LYS A 64 -7.33 -12.21 -9.95
C LYS A 64 -7.96 -12.93 -8.76
N LYS A 65 -7.34 -14.00 -8.27
CA LYS A 65 -7.83 -14.74 -7.10
C LYS A 65 -7.86 -13.87 -5.84
N VAL A 66 -6.80 -13.10 -5.60
CA VAL A 66 -6.71 -12.18 -4.46
C VAL A 66 -7.80 -11.11 -4.54
N LEU A 67 -8.02 -10.52 -5.71
CA LEU A 67 -9.07 -9.52 -5.91
C LEU A 67 -10.48 -10.07 -5.62
N VAL A 68 -10.78 -11.26 -6.13
CA VAL A 68 -12.07 -11.93 -5.88
C VAL A 68 -12.28 -12.21 -4.39
N GLU A 69 -11.24 -12.62 -3.67
CA GLU A 69 -11.38 -12.88 -2.23
C GLU A 69 -11.53 -11.58 -1.43
N LEU A 70 -10.81 -10.51 -1.81
CA LEU A 70 -10.98 -9.18 -1.22
C LEU A 70 -12.42 -8.64 -1.40
N GLU A 71 -13.01 -8.82 -2.58
CA GLU A 71 -14.41 -8.43 -2.83
C GLU A 71 -15.39 -9.18 -1.91
N LYS A 72 -15.18 -10.49 -1.71
CA LYS A 72 -16.00 -11.28 -0.78
C LYS A 72 -15.83 -10.81 0.66
N ASP A 73 -14.61 -10.53 1.08
CA ASP A 73 -14.32 -10.07 2.44
C ASP A 73 -14.92 -8.68 2.70
N GLU A 74 -14.90 -7.79 1.70
CA GLU A 74 -15.59 -6.50 1.78
C GLU A 74 -17.11 -6.68 1.99
N LEU A 75 -17.74 -7.58 1.23
CA LEU A 75 -19.17 -7.87 1.38
C LEU A 75 -19.51 -8.45 2.75
N LYS A 76 -18.70 -9.41 3.23
CA LYS A 76 -18.87 -9.98 4.58
C LYS A 76 -18.71 -8.92 5.66
N ALA A 77 -17.69 -8.06 5.56
CA ALA A 77 -17.45 -7.01 6.52
C ALA A 77 -18.59 -5.99 6.56
N LYS A 78 -19.17 -5.64 5.41
CA LYS A 78 -20.36 -4.77 5.34
C LYS A 78 -21.56 -5.39 6.04
N GLU A 79 -21.83 -6.68 5.79
CA GLU A 79 -22.97 -7.36 6.42
C GLU A 79 -22.79 -7.50 7.94
N GLN A 80 -21.58 -7.89 8.38
CA GLN A 80 -21.25 -7.94 9.81
C GLN A 80 -21.40 -6.58 10.47
N THR A 81 -20.90 -5.51 9.85
CA THR A 81 -21.04 -4.14 10.36
C THR A 81 -22.51 -3.75 10.49
N LYS A 82 -23.34 -4.08 9.50
CA LYS A 82 -24.78 -3.82 9.53
C LYS A 82 -25.46 -4.52 10.70
N ILE A 83 -25.15 -5.81 10.93
CA ILE A 83 -25.68 -6.59 12.05
C ILE A 83 -25.24 -5.99 13.38
N LEU A 84 -23.95 -5.65 13.52
CA LEU A 84 -23.41 -5.04 14.73
C LEU A 84 -24.11 -3.71 15.06
N VAL A 85 -24.26 -2.83 14.06
CA VAL A 85 -24.95 -1.55 14.25
C VAL A 85 -26.42 -1.77 14.63
N GLN A 86 -27.11 -2.74 14.04
CA GLN A 86 -28.49 -3.05 14.42
C GLN A 86 -28.61 -3.55 15.86
N ASN A 87 -27.70 -4.41 16.29
CA ASN A 87 -27.69 -4.93 17.66
C ASN A 87 -27.40 -3.83 18.68
N LEU A 88 -26.36 -3.02 18.43
CA LEU A 88 -26.03 -1.88 19.31
C LEU A 88 -27.17 -0.87 19.42
N LYS A 89 -27.90 -0.62 18.33
CA LYS A 89 -29.09 0.24 18.37
C LYS A 89 -30.19 -0.35 19.24
N LYS A 90 -30.46 -1.65 19.14
CA LYS A 90 -31.44 -2.32 20.00
C LYS A 90 -31.05 -2.22 21.47
N GLU A 91 -29.80 -2.52 21.80
CA GLU A 91 -29.28 -2.41 23.16
C GLU A 91 -29.41 -0.98 23.70
N SER A 92 -29.10 0.04 22.89
CA SER A 92 -29.31 1.46 23.27
C SER A 92 -30.77 1.73 23.62
N THR A 93 -31.71 1.33 22.76
CA THR A 93 -33.15 1.54 23.01
C THR A 93 -33.66 0.78 24.23
N GLU A 94 -33.13 -0.41 24.50
CA GLU A 94 -33.46 -1.17 25.72
C GLU A 94 -32.95 -0.48 26.99
N ILE A 95 -31.78 0.16 26.92
CA ILE A 95 -31.23 0.93 28.04
C ILE A 95 -32.03 2.22 28.24
N GLU A 96 -32.34 2.95 27.16
CA GLU A 96 -33.16 4.17 27.20
C GLU A 96 -34.54 3.90 27.82
N THR A 97 -35.23 2.86 27.37
CA THR A 97 -36.54 2.47 27.93
C THR A 97 -36.47 2.04 29.39
N LYS A 98 -35.37 1.42 29.84
CA LYS A 98 -35.15 1.11 31.27
C LYS A 98 -34.93 2.38 32.08
N LEU A 99 -34.17 3.35 31.55
CA LEU A 99 -33.94 4.63 32.20
C LEU A 99 -35.24 5.44 32.34
N GLU A 100 -36.05 5.53 31.28
CA GLU A 100 -37.36 6.20 31.31
C GLU A 100 -38.27 5.60 32.40
N LYS A 101 -38.38 4.27 32.44
CA LYS A 101 -39.20 3.59 33.47
C LYS A 101 -38.72 3.87 34.89
N LEU A 102 -37.40 3.91 35.12
CA LEU A 102 -36.84 4.23 36.43
C LEU A 102 -37.13 5.69 36.83
N LEU A 103 -37.04 6.62 35.88
CA LEU A 103 -37.38 8.02 36.09
C LEU A 103 -38.86 8.18 36.44
N ASP A 104 -39.76 7.52 35.70
CA ASP A 104 -41.20 7.55 35.97
C ASP A 104 -41.54 7.02 37.37
N VAL A 105 -40.93 5.91 37.79
CA VAL A 105 -41.12 5.36 39.15
C VAL A 105 -40.68 6.37 40.21
N TYR A 106 -39.49 6.95 40.06
CA TYR A 106 -38.97 7.93 41.02
C TYR A 106 -39.84 9.20 41.11
N LEU A 107 -40.27 9.74 39.96
CA LEU A 107 -41.12 10.92 39.93
C LEU A 107 -42.49 10.66 40.55
N ASN A 108 -43.08 9.49 40.31
CA ASN A 108 -44.36 9.12 40.92
C ASN A 108 -44.27 8.99 42.44
N GLU A 109 -43.18 8.44 42.99
CA GLU A 109 -42.96 8.37 44.44
C GLU A 109 -42.83 9.76 45.07
N VAL A 110 -42.11 10.68 44.42
CA VAL A 110 -41.86 12.03 44.94
C VAL A 110 -43.06 12.97 44.80
N ILE A 111 -43.87 12.84 43.74
CA ILE A 111 -45.03 13.71 43.48
C ILE A 111 -46.30 13.21 44.21
N SER A 112 -46.35 11.93 44.59
CA SER A 112 -47.47 11.34 45.32
C SER A 112 -47.34 11.45 46.85
N THR A 113 -46.34 12.19 47.35
CA THR A 113 -46.19 12.61 48.76
C THR A 113 -46.48 14.09 48.91
#